data_AF-Q6VG97-F1
#
_entry.id   AF-Q6VG97-F1
#
_cell.length_a   1.000
_cell.length_b   1.000
_cell.length_c   1.000
_cell.angle_alpha   90.00
_cell.angle_beta   90.00
_cell.angle_gamma   90.00
#
_symmetry.space_group_name_H-M   'P 1'
#
loop_
_entity.id
_entity.type
_entity.pdbx_description
1 polymer ?
#
loop_
_entity_poly.entity_id
_entity_poly.type
_entity_poly.pdbx_seq_one_letter_code
_entity_poly.pdbx_strand_id
1 'polypeptide(L)'
;HLHWIVTDIPGTTDATFGRKEVMKYEMPRPQIGIHRFVFLLYKQKRRQTVMKIPTSRDLFNTQKFAQDNDLGPPVAAVFFNAQRETAARRR
;
A
#
# COMPACT_ATOMS: atom_id res chain seq x y z
N HIS A 1 7.99 -5.38 -1.55
CA HIS A 1 8.41 -3.98 -1.33
C HIS A 1 7.17 -3.14 -1.06
N LEU A 2 7.22 -2.26 -0.05
CA LEU A 2 6.11 -1.44 0.39
C LEU A 2 6.17 -0.04 -0.24
N HIS A 3 5.12 0.31 -0.98
CA HIS A 3 5.04 1.62 -1.65
C HIS A 3 4.39 2.70 -0.80
N TRP A 4 3.34 2.38 -0.06
CA TRP A 4 2.50 3.38 0.61
C TRP A 4 1.69 2.78 1.76
N ILE A 5 1.57 3.50 2.88
CA ILE A 5 0.63 3.17 3.97
C ILE A 5 0.00 4.46 4.48
N VAL A 6 -1.33 4.47 4.47
CA VAL A 6 -2.15 5.51 5.10
C VAL A 6 -3.11 4.82 6.07
N THR A 7 -3.24 5.36 7.28
CA THR A 7 -4.14 4.85 8.31
C THR A 7 -5.16 5.89 8.72
N ASP A 8 -6.20 5.44 9.42
CA ASP A 8 -7.26 6.27 9.99
C ASP A 8 -8.00 7.12 8.96
N ILE A 9 -8.20 6.57 7.75
CA ILE A 9 -9.01 7.18 6.70
C ILE A 9 -10.49 7.14 7.14
N PRO A 10 -11.19 8.28 7.26
CA PRO A 10 -12.63 8.28 7.52
C PRO A 10 -13.41 7.54 6.43
N GLY A 11 -14.51 6.88 6.81
CA GLY A 11 -15.41 6.31 5.81
C GLY A 11 -15.94 7.40 4.88
N THR A 12 -16.17 7.05 3.61
CA THR A 12 -16.67 7.92 2.54
C THR A 12 -15.76 9.09 2.13
N THR A 13 -14.51 9.14 2.60
CA THR A 13 -13.49 10.09 2.13
C THR A 13 -12.42 9.39 1.31
N ASP A 14 -11.33 10.10 0.98
CA ASP A 14 -10.16 9.55 0.32
C ASP A 14 -8.92 9.54 1.24
N ALA A 15 -7.81 9.02 0.73
CA ALA A 15 -6.57 8.84 1.47
C ALA A 15 -5.92 10.14 1.98
N THR A 16 -6.26 11.31 1.41
CA THR A 16 -5.75 12.62 1.88
C THR A 16 -6.28 13.00 3.26
N PHE A 17 -7.43 12.43 3.67
CA PHE A 17 -8.02 12.62 5.00
C PHE A 17 -7.49 11.64 6.05
N GLY A 18 -6.61 10.71 5.64
CA GLY A 18 -5.93 9.82 6.57
C GLY A 18 -5.09 10.62 7.54
N ARG A 19 -5.33 10.46 8.85
CA ARG A 19 -4.66 11.26 9.89
C ARG A 19 -3.14 11.03 9.91
N LYS A 20 -2.69 9.87 9.44
CA LYS A 20 -1.29 9.47 9.47
C LYS A 20 -0.90 8.76 8.17
N GLU A 21 -0.16 9.46 7.33
CA GLU A 21 0.66 8.82 6.30
C GLU A 21 1.86 8.18 7.00
N VAL A 22 1.72 6.91 7.31
CA VAL A 22 2.71 6.14 8.09
C VAL A 22 3.95 5.85 7.24
N MET A 23 3.75 5.61 5.94
CA MET A 23 4.82 5.38 4.97
C MET A 23 4.47 6.18 3.73
N LYS A 24 5.32 7.15 3.37
CA LYS A 24 5.09 8.02 2.21
C LYS A 24 4.99 7.25 0.92
N TYR A 25 4.14 7.70 0.01
CA TYR A 25 4.03 7.10 -1.32
C TYR A 25 5.39 7.13 -2.04
N GLU A 26 5.84 5.96 -2.50
CA GLU A 26 7.02 5.80 -3.33
C GLU A 26 6.62 5.37 -4.74
N MET A 27 7.05 6.16 -5.73
CA MET A 27 6.72 5.95 -7.13
C MET A 27 7.20 4.58 -7.62
N PRO A 28 6.34 3.79 -8.29
CA PRO A 28 6.71 2.54 -8.96
C PRO A 28 7.90 2.71 -9.90
N ARG A 29 9.00 2.00 -9.64
CA ARG A 29 10.20 1.96 -10.49
C ARG A 29 10.67 0.52 -10.74
N PRO A 30 9.85 -0.31 -11.42
CA PRO A 30 10.22 -1.68 -11.73
C PRO A 30 11.47 -1.72 -12.62
N GLN A 31 12.47 -2.52 -12.25
CA GLN A 31 13.73 -2.62 -12.99
C GLN A 31 13.75 -3.77 -14.00
N ILE A 32 13.18 -4.92 -13.62
CA ILE A 32 13.23 -6.16 -14.40
C ILE A 32 11.83 -6.77 -14.45
N GLY A 33 11.32 -7.01 -15.66
CA GLY A 33 10.04 -7.66 -15.89
C GLY A 33 8.81 -6.80 -15.55
N ILE A 34 7.66 -7.46 -15.49
CA ILE A 34 6.37 -6.86 -15.18
C ILE A 34 6.06 -7.09 -13.70
N HIS A 35 5.85 -6.01 -12.96
CA HIS A 35 5.56 -6.02 -11.52
C HIS A 35 4.09 -5.70 -11.27
N ARG A 36 3.50 -6.36 -10.26
CA ARG A 36 2.15 -6.06 -9.76
C ARG A 36 2.25 -5.06 -8.62
N PHE A 37 1.54 -3.95 -8.74
CA PHE A 37 1.38 -2.96 -7.68
C PHE A 37 -0.04 -3.06 -7.15
N VAL A 38 -0.18 -3.50 -5.90
CA VAL A 38 -1.46 -3.86 -5.29
C VAL A 38 -1.83 -2.82 -4.24
N PHE A 39 -3.02 -2.25 -4.38
CA PHE A 39 -3.68 -1.46 -3.35
C PHE A 39 -4.65 -2.36 -2.58
N LEU A 40 -4.54 -2.36 -1.26
CA LEU A 40 -5.40 -3.12 -0.36
C LEU A 40 -6.02 -2.18 0.65
N LEU A 41 -7.33 -2.27 0.82
CA LEU A 41 -8.09 -1.51 1.80
C LEU A 41 -8.53 -2.43 2.92
N TYR A 42 -8.32 -1.99 4.16
CA TYR A 42 -8.70 -2.70 5.37
C TYR A 42 -9.64 -1.84 6.22
N LYS A 43 -10.59 -2.48 6.91
CA LYS A 43 -11.47 -1.79 7.86
C LYS A 43 -10.89 -1.89 9.26
N GLN A 44 -10.43 -0.76 9.80
CA GLN A 44 -10.01 -0.68 11.21
C GLN A 44 -11.20 -0.81 12.16
N LYS A 45 -11.03 -1.55 13.27
CA LYS A 45 -12.08 -1.70 14.29
C LYS A 45 -12.37 -0.38 15.02
N ARG A 46 -11.34 0.45 15.22
CA ARG A 46 -11.40 1.78 15.86
C ARG A 46 -10.31 2.68 15.25
N ARG A 47 -10.36 3.98 15.55
CA ARG A 47 -9.28 4.91 15.20
C ARG A 47 -8.02 4.59 16.02
N GLN A 48 -6.84 4.86 15.45
CA GLN A 48 -5.53 4.72 16.08
C GLN A 48 -5.20 3.29 16.54
N THR A 49 -5.71 2.29 15.84
CA THR A 49 -5.46 0.86 16.18
C THR A 49 -4.22 0.29 15.52
N VAL A 50 -3.66 0.96 14.51
CA VAL A 50 -2.44 0.51 13.83
C VAL A 50 -1.22 0.97 14.63
N MET A 51 -0.67 0.06 15.43
CA MET A 51 0.45 0.33 16.33
C MET A 51 1.77 -0.22 15.79
N LYS A 52 1.73 -1.36 15.08
CA LYS A 52 2.92 -1.98 14.51
C LYS A 52 3.17 -1.41 13.11
N ILE A 53 3.93 -0.33 13.10
CA ILE A 53 4.34 0.37 11.88
C ILE A 53 5.62 -0.28 11.33
N PRO A 54 5.68 -0.62 10.03
CA PRO A 54 6.90 -1.14 9.43
C PRO A 54 8.00 -0.06 9.40
N THR A 55 9.23 -0.45 9.74
CA THR A 55 10.42 0.42 9.69
C THR A 55 11.18 0.30 8.36
N SER A 56 10.93 -0.76 7.59
CA SER A 56 11.54 -1.02 6.28
C SER A 56 10.46 -1.26 5.23
N ARG A 57 10.76 -0.86 3.99
CA ARG A 57 9.92 -1.13 2.83
C ARG A 57 10.15 -2.53 2.26
N ASP A 58 11.35 -3.06 2.45
CA ASP A 58 11.72 -4.35 1.92
C ASP A 58 11.21 -5.48 2.81
N LEU A 59 10.97 -6.64 2.19
CA LEU A 59 10.41 -7.83 2.84
C LEU A 59 9.07 -7.58 3.56
N PHE A 60 8.36 -6.49 3.22
CA PHE A 60 7.03 -6.24 3.76
C PHE A 60 6.05 -7.34 3.36
N ASN A 61 5.32 -7.86 4.35
CA ASN A 61 4.29 -8.86 4.17
C ASN A 61 2.94 -8.31 4.64
N THR A 62 2.00 -8.15 3.72
CA THR A 62 0.70 -7.56 4.01
C THR A 62 -0.18 -8.43 4.90
N GLN A 63 -0.12 -9.76 4.76
CA GLN A 63 -0.90 -10.68 5.60
C GLN A 63 -0.45 -10.60 7.05
N LYS A 64 0.88 -10.61 7.27
CA LYS A 64 1.46 -10.44 8.59
C LYS A 64 1.07 -9.08 9.19
N PHE A 65 1.17 -8.00 8.42
CA PHE A 65 0.76 -6.66 8.87
C PHE A 65 -0.72 -6.60 9.30
N ALA A 66 -1.61 -7.23 8.54
CA ALA A 66 -3.03 -7.29 8.85
C ALA A 66 -3.32 -8.09 10.12
N GLN A 67 -2.63 -9.21 10.34
CA GLN A 67 -2.71 -10.00 11.58
C GLN A 67 -2.18 -9.21 12.78
N ASP A 68 -1.00 -8.60 12.63
CA ASP A 68 -0.31 -7.85 13.67
C ASP A 68 -1.07 -6.62 14.17
N ASN A 69 -1.95 -6.06 13.32
CA ASN A 69 -2.78 -4.89 13.64
C ASN A 69 -4.29 -5.21 13.68
N ASP A 70 -4.66 -6.50 13.73
CA ASP A 70 -6.05 -6.97 13.89
C ASP A 70 -7.04 -6.35 12.86
N LEU A 71 -6.58 -6.24 11.61
CA LEU A 71 -7.32 -5.62 10.51
C LEU A 71 -8.32 -6.57 9.82
N GLY A 72 -8.20 -7.87 10.06
CA GLY A 72 -9.00 -8.89 9.38
C GLY A 72 -8.69 -8.99 7.87
N PRO A 73 -9.62 -9.54 7.06
CA PRO A 73 -9.46 -9.61 5.62
C PRO A 73 -9.61 -8.24 4.93
N PRO A 74 -9.01 -8.03 3.75
CA PRO A 74 -9.18 -6.80 2.99
C PRO A 74 -10.64 -6.64 2.54
N VAL A 75 -11.17 -5.42 2.62
CA VAL A 75 -12.53 -5.07 2.17
C VAL A 75 -12.57 -4.69 0.69
N ALA A 76 -11.45 -4.24 0.14
CA ALA A 76 -11.29 -3.98 -1.29
C ALA A 76 -9.84 -4.19 -1.71
N ALA A 77 -9.65 -4.55 -2.97
CA ALA A 77 -8.34 -4.74 -3.58
C ALA A 77 -8.39 -4.31 -5.04
N VAL A 78 -7.36 -3.60 -5.49
CA VAL A 78 -7.13 -3.31 -6.90
C VAL A 78 -5.64 -3.40 -7.18
N PHE A 79 -5.26 -3.83 -8.38
CA PHE A 79 -3.86 -3.86 -8.77
C PHE A 79 -3.68 -3.42 -10.22
N PHE A 80 -2.47 -2.98 -10.53
CA PHE A 80 -2.05 -2.74 -11.89
C PHE A 80 -0.68 -3.39 -12.13
N ASN A 81 -0.39 -3.64 -13.40
CA ASN A 81 0.90 -4.12 -13.84
C ASN A 81 1.73 -2.93 -14.35
N ALA A 82 3.01 -2.87 -14.00
CA ALA A 82 3.94 -1.91 -14.58
C ALA A 82 5.30 -2.56 -14.85
N GLN A 83 5.99 -2.07 -15.86
CA GLN A 83 7.34 -2.48 -16.24
C GLN A 83 8.20 -1.25 -16.46
N ARG A 84 9.52 -1.44 -16.54
CA ARG A 84 10.44 -0.34 -16.83
C ARG A 84 10.02 0.35 -18.13
N GLU A 85 9.96 1.67 -18.12
CA GLU A 85 9.70 2.44 -19.33
C GLU A 85 10.80 2.11 -20.36
N THR A 86 10.40 1.59 -21.51
CA THR A 86 11.29 1.37 -22.64
C THR A 86 11.37 2.66 -23.44
N ALA A 87 12.57 3.12 -23.78
CA ALA A 87 12.77 4.28 -24.64
C ALA A 87 11.85 4.18 -25.87
N ALA A 88 11.20 5.29 -26.23
CA ALA A 88 10.34 5.35 -27.41
C ALA A 88 11.16 4.94 -28.64
N ARG A 89 10.88 3.74 -29.16
CA ARG A 89 11.43 3.33 -30.45
C ARG A 89 10.67 4.14 -31.49
N ARG A 90 11.30 5.18 -32.07
CA ARG A 90 10.77 5.83 -33.29
C ARG A 90 10.57 4.71 -34.31
N ARG A 91 9.31 4.49 -34.71
CA ARG A 91 8.94 3.65 -35.85
C ARG A 91 9.15 4.43 -37.13
#